data_AF-A0A7J3EGD7-F1
#
_entry.id   AF-A0A7J3EGD7-F1
#
_cell.length_a   1.000
_cell.length_b   1.000
_cell.length_c   1.000
_cell.angle_alpha   90.00
_cell.angle_beta   90.00
_cell.angle_gamma   90.00
#
_symmetry.space_group_name_H-M   'P 1'
#
loop_
_entity.id
_entity.type
_entity.pdbx_description
1 polymer ?
#
loop_
_entity_poly.entity_id
_entity_poly.type
_entity_poly.pdbx_seq_one_letter_code
_entity_poly.pdbx_strand_id
1 'polypeptide(L)'
;MRTVLFICVENSFRSQIAEAYFNKYAPEDWTAVSAGLTPAETIHPNAIKLMLEEGIDISRKKPQPMTRLLQEKAEMVIIVCGGEGNTVCPI
;
A
#
# COMPACT_ATOMS: atom_id res chain seq x y z
N MET A 1 14.19 10.42 6.85
CA MET A 1 13.10 10.08 5.91
C MET A 1 12.08 9.28 6.68
N ARG A 2 10.87 9.80 6.82
CA ARG A 2 9.75 9.22 7.57
C ARG A 2 8.93 8.33 6.66
N THR A 3 8.50 7.17 7.14
CA THR A 3 7.85 6.16 6.29
C THR A 3 6.45 5.83 6.81
N VAL A 4 5.45 5.90 5.94
CA VAL A 4 4.10 5.38 6.18
C VAL A 4 3.94 4.02 5.53
N LEU A 5 3.39 3.05 6.25
CA LEU A 5 3.06 1.72 5.73
C LEU A 5 1.55 1.57 5.53
N PHE A 6 1.11 1.46 4.27
CA PHE A 6 -0.27 1.15 3.92
C PHE A 6 -0.50 -0.36 3.83
N ILE A 7 -1.50 -0.86 4.56
CA ILE A 7 -1.79 -2.30 4.63
C ILE A 7 -3.19 -2.58 4.09
N CYS A 8 -3.30 -3.58 3.23
CA CYS A 8 -4.58 -4.23 2.93
C CYS A 8 -4.39 -5.75 2.87
N VAL A 9 -5.42 -6.50 2.50
CA VAL A 9 -5.33 -7.97 2.43
C VAL A 9 -4.32 -8.43 1.38
N GLU A 10 -4.50 -8.02 0.13
CA GLU A 10 -3.75 -8.59 -0.99
C GLU A 10 -2.63 -7.71 -1.55
N ASN A 11 -2.55 -6.45 -1.11
CA ASN A 11 -1.65 -5.45 -1.70
C ASN A 11 -1.75 -5.33 -3.24
N SER A 12 -2.94 -5.59 -3.78
CA SER A 12 -3.25 -5.58 -5.21
C SER A 12 -3.97 -4.30 -5.67
N PHE A 13 -4.65 -3.60 -4.77
CA PHE A 13 -5.55 -2.48 -5.13
C PHE A 13 -5.41 -1.29 -4.18
N ARG A 14 -6.13 -1.30 -3.04
CA ARG A 14 -6.30 -0.13 -2.16
C ARG A 14 -4.98 0.41 -1.61
N SER A 15 -4.12 -0.47 -1.09
CA SER A 15 -2.84 -0.03 -0.53
C SER A 15 -1.84 0.41 -1.60
N GLN A 16 -1.91 -0.13 -2.83
CA GLN A 16 -1.09 0.36 -3.96
C GLN A 16 -1.49 1.78 -4.37
N ILE A 17 -2.81 2.04 -4.46
CA ILE A 17 -3.36 3.37 -4.77
C ILE A 17 -2.98 4.38 -3.68
N ALA A 18 -3.16 4.00 -2.41
CA ALA A 18 -2.84 4.86 -1.28
C ALA A 18 -1.35 5.23 -1.26
N GLU A 19 -0.45 4.26 -1.46
CA GLU A 19 1.00 4.52 -1.55
C GLU A 19 1.32 5.45 -2.72
N ALA A 20 0.73 5.21 -3.89
CA ALA A 20 0.99 6.00 -5.09
C ALA A 20 0.56 7.46 -4.93
N TYR A 21 -0.64 7.70 -4.40
CA TYR A 21 -1.10 9.06 -4.11
C TYR A 21 -0.29 9.73 -3.02
N PHE A 22 0.03 9.01 -1.94
CA PHE A 22 0.85 9.56 -0.87
C PHE A 22 2.20 10.02 -1.41
N ASN A 23 2.91 9.18 -2.15
CA ASN A 23 4.22 9.54 -2.72
C ASN A 23 4.14 10.66 -3.78
N LYS A 24 2.98 10.91 -4.41
CA LYS A 24 2.79 12.04 -5.33
C LYS A 24 2.62 13.39 -4.60
N TYR A 25 2.03 13.38 -3.40
CA TYR A 25 1.63 14.61 -2.69
C TYR A 25 2.36 14.85 -1.37
N ALA A 26 3.14 13.88 -0.90
CA ALA A 26 3.87 13.98 0.36
C ALA A 26 5.01 15.01 0.29
N PRO A 27 5.34 15.67 1.42
CA PRO A 27 6.55 16.48 1.54
C PRO A 27 7.84 15.65 1.33
N GLU A 28 8.95 16.31 1.00
CA GLU A 28 10.23 15.64 0.66
C GLU A 28 10.78 14.70 1.75
N ASP A 29 10.44 14.92 3.03
CA ASP A 29 10.90 14.09 4.14
C ASP A 29 10.03 12.87 4.42
N TRP A 30 8.91 12.71 3.70
CA TRP A 30 7.96 11.62 3.84
C TRP A 30 7.91 10.72 2.62
N THR A 31 7.76 9.42 2.86
CA THR A 31 7.48 8.43 1.83
C THR A 31 6.49 7.40 2.33
N ALA A 32 5.84 6.71 1.41
CA ALA A 32 4.98 5.59 1.68
C ALA A 32 5.49 4.31 1.03
N VAL A 33 5.24 3.21 1.72
CA VAL A 33 5.32 1.84 1.21
C VAL A 33 3.99 1.14 1.48
N SER A 34 3.68 0.07 0.74
CA SER A 34 2.50 -0.74 0.98
C SER A 34 2.81 -2.22 1.07
N ALA A 35 1.99 -2.95 1.82
CA ALA A 35 2.11 -4.39 1.98
C ALA A 35 0.75 -5.08 2.14
N GLY A 36 0.79 -6.41 2.04
CA GLY A 36 -0.36 -7.30 2.08
C GLY A 36 -0.19 -8.42 3.09
N LEU A 37 -1.29 -8.86 3.69
CA LEU A 37 -1.31 -10.04 4.57
C LEU A 37 -1.22 -11.34 3.78
N THR A 38 -1.92 -11.38 2.64
CA THR A 38 -1.95 -12.48 1.69
C THR A 38 -1.76 -11.89 0.30
N PRO A 39 -0.53 -11.47 -0.06
CA PRO A 39 -0.28 -10.73 -1.30
C PRO A 39 -0.77 -11.48 -2.54
N ALA A 40 -1.42 -10.77 -3.45
CA ALA A 40 -1.73 -11.30 -4.77
C ALA A 40 -0.45 -11.47 -5.61
N GLU A 41 -0.54 -12.19 -6.73
CA GLU A 41 0.59 -12.30 -7.65
C GLU A 41 0.87 -11.01 -8.42
N THR A 42 -0.19 -10.24 -8.71
CA THR A 42 -0.11 -9.02 -9.53
C THR A 42 -1.02 -7.94 -8.98
N ILE A 43 -0.76 -6.70 -9.40
CA ILE A 43 -1.63 -5.56 -9.12
C ILE A 43 -2.92 -5.73 -9.92
N HIS A 44 -4.03 -5.40 -9.29
CA HIS A 44 -5.34 -5.45 -9.92
C HIS A 44 -5.37 -4.49 -11.14
N PRO A 45 -5.80 -4.96 -12.34
CA PRO A 45 -5.77 -4.15 -13.56
C PRO A 45 -6.50 -2.80 -13.45
N ASN A 46 -7.63 -2.76 -12.74
CA ASN A 46 -8.34 -1.50 -12.50
C ASN A 46 -7.57 -0.50 -11.63
N ALA A 47 -6.72 -0.95 -10.70
CA ALA A 47 -5.86 -0.05 -9.95
C ALA A 47 -4.78 0.57 -10.87
N ILE A 48 -4.20 -0.25 -11.77
CA ILE A 48 -3.26 0.25 -12.79
C ILE A 48 -3.95 1.28 -13.68
N LYS A 49 -5.13 0.94 -14.21
CA LYS A 49 -5.92 1.84 -15.07
C LYS A 49 -6.22 3.17 -14.39
N LEU A 50 -6.75 3.13 -13.16
CA LEU A 50 -7.10 4.33 -12.40
C LEU A 50 -5.88 5.22 -12.15
N MET A 51 -4.75 4.63 -11.75
CA MET A 51 -3.55 5.43 -11.48
C MET A 51 -2.94 6.00 -12.76
N LEU A 52 -3.02 5.29 -13.89
CA LEU A 52 -2.59 5.80 -15.19
C LEU A 52 -3.43 7.01 -15.65
N GLU A 53 -4.75 7.01 -15.39
CA GLU A 53 -5.62 8.17 -15.65
C GLU A 53 -5.16 9.42 -14.88
N GLU A 54 -4.51 9.23 -13.73
CA GLU A 54 -3.95 10.28 -12.87
C GLU A 54 -2.45 10.58 -13.14
N GLY A 55 -1.89 9.97 -14.18
CA GLY A 55 -0.49 10.13 -14.57
C GLY A 55 0.52 9.41 -13.67
N ILE A 56 0.09 8.41 -12.89
CA ILE A 56 0.97 7.58 -12.06
C ILE A 56 0.98 6.14 -12.57
N ASP A 57 2.11 5.68 -13.09
CA ASP A 57 2.25 4.28 -13.52
C ASP A 57 2.65 3.37 -12.35
N ILE A 58 1.72 2.52 -11.90
CA ILE A 58 1.99 1.49 -10.89
C ILE A 58 2.20 0.09 -11.50
N SER A 59 2.13 -0.08 -12.82
CA SER A 59 2.14 -1.40 -13.49
C SER A 59 3.37 -2.26 -13.20
N ARG A 60 4.50 -1.63 -12.84
CA ARG A 60 5.76 -2.30 -12.51
C ARG A 60 5.88 -2.69 -11.05
N LYS A 61 4.98 -2.22 -10.18
CA LYS A 61 5.03 -2.58 -8.76
C LYS A 61 4.54 -4.02 -8.60
N LYS A 62 4.90 -4.63 -7.48
CA LYS A 62 4.48 -5.99 -7.12
C LYS A 62 3.85 -5.98 -5.75
N PRO A 63 2.74 -6.71 -5.53
CA PRO A 63 2.26 -6.96 -4.19
C PRO A 63 3.37 -7.61 -3.34
N GLN A 64 3.56 -7.16 -2.11
CA GLN A 64 4.58 -7.67 -1.21
C GLN A 64 4.01 -8.02 0.16
N PRO A 65 4.56 -9.03 0.86
CA PRO A 65 4.08 -9.42 2.16
C PRO A 65 4.41 -8.36 3.21
N MET A 66 3.51 -8.23 4.19
CA MET A 66 3.80 -7.50 5.40
C MET A 66 4.90 -8.24 6.17
N THR A 67 6.02 -7.56 6.41
CA THR A 67 7.13 -8.11 7.19
C THR A 67 7.33 -7.28 8.45
N ARG A 68 7.88 -7.91 9.49
CA ARG A 68 8.25 -7.22 10.73
C ARG A 68 9.19 -6.04 10.47
N LEU A 69 10.13 -6.19 9.54
CA LEU A 69 11.05 -5.13 9.14
C LEU A 69 10.33 -3.91 8.56
N LEU A 70 9.27 -4.11 7.76
CA LEU A 70 8.45 -3.01 7.24
C LEU A 70 7.69 -2.29 8.35
N GLN A 71 7.17 -3.04 9.33
CA GLN A 71 6.47 -2.45 10.47
C GLN A 71 7.42 -1.65 11.37
N GLU A 72 8.59 -2.21 11.71
CA GLU A 72 9.58 -1.55 12.58
C GLU A 72 10.19 -0.29 11.96
N LYS A 73 10.24 -0.20 10.62
CA LYS A 73 10.72 0.98 9.89
C LYS A 73 9.65 2.05 9.69
N ALA A 74 8.37 1.70 9.84
CA ALA A 74 7.28 2.63 9.62
C ALA A 74 7.08 3.52 10.85
N GLU A 75 6.97 4.82 10.63
CA GLU A 75 6.57 5.78 11.67
C GLU A 75 5.06 5.73 11.90
N MET A 76 4.30 5.34 10.87
CA MET A 76 2.86 5.18 10.93
C MET A 76 2.41 4.00 10.07
N VAL A 77 1.43 3.26 10.57
CA VAL A 77 0.77 2.18 9.85
C VAL A 77 -0.69 2.55 9.60
N ILE A 78 -1.13 2.47 8.34
CA ILE A 78 -2.50 2.79 7.93
C ILE A 78 -3.13 1.56 7.28
N ILE A 79 -4.20 1.05 7.89
CA ILE A 79 -4.97 -0.07 7.36
C ILE A 79 -6.08 0.48 6.46
N VAL A 80 -6.05 0.10 5.18
CA VAL A 80 -6.99 0.60 4.15
C VAL A 80 -8.02 -0.47 3.72
N CYS A 81 -8.21 -1.50 4.53
CA CYS A 81 -9.32 -2.44 4.39
C CYS A 81 -10.37 -2.17 5.48
N GLY A 82 -11.64 -2.11 5.07
CA GLY A 82 -12.80 -2.09 5.96
C GLY A 82 -13.72 -3.25 5.58
N GLY A 83 -14.04 -4.09 6.56
CA GLY A 83 -14.95 -5.23 6.46
C GLY A 83 -15.06 -5.90 7.83
N GLU A 84 -16.27 -6.36 8.18
CA GLU A 84 -16.63 -6.93 9.48
C GLU A 84 -15.60 -7.92 10.01
N GLY A 85 -14.96 -7.55 11.12
CA GLY A 85 -13.87 -8.31 11.71
C GLY A 85 -12.57 -7.53 11.67
N ASN A 86 -12.29 -6.85 12.79
CA ASN A 86 -10.97 -6.39 13.23
C ASN A 86 -9.90 -7.53 13.31
N THR A 87 -10.11 -8.67 12.65
CA THR A 87 -9.36 -9.92 12.78
C THR A 87 -8.41 -10.18 11.61
N VAL A 88 -8.47 -9.39 10.53
CA VAL A 88 -7.66 -9.67 9.33
C VAL A 88 -6.25 -9.11 9.45
N CYS A 89 -6.08 -7.89 9.97
CA CYS A 89 -4.76 -7.30 10.21
C CYS A 89 -4.34 -7.53 11.66
N PRO A 90 -3.35 -8.39 11.96
CA PRO A 90 -2.77 -8.47 13.29
C PRO A 90 -1.98 -7.17 13.50
N ILE A 91 -2.58 -6.25 14.26
CA ILE A 91 -1.89 -5.12 14.89
C ILE A 91 -1.17 -5.58 16.15
#